data_AF-X1IK35-F1
#
_entry.id   AF-X1IK35-F1
#
_cell.length_a   1.000
_cell.length_b   1.000
_cell.length_c   1.000
_cell.angle_alpha   90.00
_cell.angle_beta   90.00
_cell.angle_gamma   90.00
#
_symmetry.space_group_name_H-M   'P 1'
#
loop_
_entity.id
_entity.type
_entity.pdbx_description
1 polymer ?
#
loop_
_entity_poly.entity_id
_entity_poly.type
_entity_poly.pdbx_seq_one_letter_code
_entity_poly.pdbx_strand_id
1 'polypeptide(L)'
;VTKRGYYFYFLRYDPSRWDNISRDKFMKALSAEGVPCSTAHNDPMYKNIVFYKNAFGRTGCPVSCPFYGKKVDYSKFHCPETERIYKSEVVALAKDFLMERENVDKILEVIYKIRENIGELK
;
A
#
# COMPACT_ATOMS: atom_id res chain seq x y z
N VAL A 1 0.53 15.43 24.51
CA VAL A 1 0.66 14.18 23.71
C VAL A 1 1.39 14.52 22.42
N THR A 2 2.63 14.05 22.24
CA THR A 2 3.52 14.51 21.14
C THR A 2 4.09 13.38 20.27
N LYS A 3 3.69 12.12 20.50
CA LYS A 3 4.18 10.98 19.72
C LYS A 3 3.17 10.57 18.64
N ARG A 4 3.68 10.27 17.45
CA ARG A 4 2.87 9.81 16.30
C ARG A 4 2.35 8.40 16.56
N GLY A 5 1.05 8.21 16.38
CA GLY A 5 0.44 6.88 16.31
C GLY A 5 0.56 6.28 14.91
N TYR A 6 0.82 4.97 14.83
CA TYR A 6 0.90 4.23 13.58
C TYR A 6 -0.19 3.16 13.55
N TYR A 7 -1.03 3.17 12.52
CA TYR A 7 -1.94 2.06 12.21
C TYR A 7 -1.26 1.06 11.25
N PHE A 8 -0.55 1.60 10.26
CA PHE A 8 0.44 0.91 9.46
C PHE A 8 1.77 1.67 9.50
N TYR A 9 2.87 0.93 9.38
CA TYR A 9 4.16 1.48 9.05
C TYR A 9 4.41 1.31 7.55
N PHE A 10 4.64 2.43 6.84
CA PHE A 10 4.83 2.41 5.40
C PHE A 10 6.32 2.52 5.05
N LEU A 11 6.77 1.62 4.18
CA LEU A 11 8.05 1.70 3.52
C LEU A 11 7.84 2.14 2.06
N ARG A 12 8.75 2.97 1.56
CA ARG A 12 8.84 3.28 0.13
C ARG A 12 9.87 2.36 -0.50
N TYR A 13 9.40 1.48 -1.37
CA TYR A 13 10.22 0.58 -2.15
C TYR A 13 10.81 1.29 -3.37
N ASP A 14 12.10 1.08 -3.60
CA ASP A 14 12.85 1.62 -4.74
C ASP A 14 13.52 0.45 -5.48
N PRO A 15 12.95 0.00 -6.62
CA PRO A 15 13.49 -1.13 -7.38
C PRO A 15 14.97 -0.95 -7.77
N SER A 16 15.43 0.28 -8.00
CA SER A 16 16.82 0.56 -8.39
C SER A 16 17.82 0.19 -7.28
N ARG A 17 17.35 0.19 -6.02
CA ARG A 17 18.14 -0.25 -4.87
C ARG A 17 18.10 -1.76 -4.68
N TRP A 18 17.28 -2.49 -5.41
CA TRP A 18 17.00 -3.92 -5.24
C TRP A 18 17.17 -4.71 -6.56
N ASP A 19 18.26 -4.49 -7.30
CA ASP A 19 18.54 -5.22 -8.56
C ASP A 19 17.38 -5.18 -9.58
N ASN A 20 16.56 -4.12 -9.54
CA ASN A 20 15.35 -3.95 -10.35
C ASN A 20 14.28 -5.04 -10.17
N ILE A 21 14.29 -5.80 -9.07
CA ILE A 21 13.18 -6.69 -8.76
C ILE A 21 11.92 -5.85 -8.46
N SER A 22 10.75 -6.40 -8.79
CA SER A 22 9.49 -5.70 -8.52
C SER A 22 9.18 -5.70 -7.02
N ARG A 23 8.50 -4.64 -6.55
CA ARG A 23 7.97 -4.57 -5.19
C ARG A 23 7.13 -5.81 -4.84
N ASP A 24 6.32 -6.28 -5.78
CA ASP A 24 5.45 -7.42 -5.53
C ASP A 24 6.24 -8.71 -5.30
N LYS A 25 7.37 -8.91 -5.99
CA LYS A 25 8.31 -10.01 -5.69
C LYS A 25 8.94 -9.84 -4.30
N PHE A 26 9.38 -8.63 -3.97
CA PHE A 26 9.91 -8.32 -2.63
C PHE A 26 8.88 -8.59 -1.51
N MET A 27 7.62 -8.17 -1.68
CA MET A 27 6.54 -8.43 -0.73
C MET A 27 6.21 -9.92 -0.60
N LYS A 28 6.28 -10.68 -1.69
CA LYS A 28 6.16 -12.14 -1.65
C LYS A 28 7.30 -12.78 -0.85
N ALA A 29 8.54 -12.32 -1.04
CA ALA A 29 9.69 -12.79 -0.27
C ALA A 29 9.54 -12.48 1.22
N LEU A 30 9.14 -11.25 1.58
CA LEU A 30 8.80 -10.90 2.97
C LEU A 30 7.75 -11.84 3.57
N SER A 31 6.68 -12.10 2.82
CA SER A 31 5.60 -12.96 3.30
C SER A 31 6.05 -14.42 3.45
N ALA A 32 6.95 -14.90 2.58
CA ALA A 32 7.53 -16.24 2.67
C ALA A 32 8.42 -16.42 3.91
N GLU A 33 9.09 -15.34 4.35
CA GLU A 33 9.90 -15.28 5.58
C GLU A 33 9.05 -14.97 6.83
N GLY A 34 7.71 -14.98 6.72
CA GLY A 34 6.80 -14.78 7.85
C GLY A 34 6.54 -13.32 8.22
N VAL A 35 6.91 -12.36 7.36
CA VAL A 35 6.62 -10.93 7.53
C VAL A 35 5.42 -10.55 6.65
N PRO A 36 4.18 -10.59 7.17
CA PRO A 36 3.00 -10.23 6.39
C PRO A 36 3.04 -8.75 6.02
N CYS A 37 2.86 -8.46 4.73
CA CYS A 37 2.80 -7.09 4.21
C CYS A 37 1.76 -6.97 3.10
N SER A 38 1.28 -5.75 2.86
CA SER A 38 0.29 -5.44 1.83
C SER A 38 0.48 -4.02 1.28
N THR A 39 -0.43 -3.55 0.44
CA THR A 39 -0.55 -2.13 0.08
C THR A 39 -1.47 -1.36 1.03
N ALA A 40 -2.02 -2.01 2.07
CA ALA A 40 -3.12 -1.49 2.89
C ALA A 40 -4.25 -0.90 2.03
N HIS A 41 -4.81 0.24 2.41
CA HIS A 41 -5.90 0.92 1.70
C HIS A 41 -5.40 2.05 0.78
N ASN A 42 -4.24 1.87 0.13
CA ASN A 42 -3.61 2.91 -0.71
C ASN A 42 -4.02 2.86 -2.19
N ASP A 43 -4.97 2.00 -2.56
CA ASP A 43 -5.55 2.01 -3.90
C ASP A 43 -6.06 3.42 -4.25
N PRO A 44 -5.84 3.92 -5.48
CA PRO A 44 -6.38 5.21 -5.88
C PRO A 44 -7.92 5.20 -5.75
N MET A 45 -8.45 5.98 -4.80
CA MET A 45 -9.86 5.91 -4.40
C MET A 45 -10.84 6.10 -5.56
N TYR A 46 -10.50 6.97 -6.52
CA TYR A 46 -11.33 7.22 -7.71
C TYR A 46 -11.44 6.01 -8.66
N LYS A 47 -10.57 5.00 -8.51
CA LYS A 47 -10.64 3.72 -9.27
C LYS A 47 -11.50 2.66 -8.59
N ASN A 48 -11.88 2.85 -7.32
CA ASN A 48 -12.79 1.93 -6.65
C ASN A 48 -14.16 1.97 -7.33
N ILE A 49 -14.78 0.80 -7.53
CA ILE A 49 -16.06 0.63 -8.24
C ILE A 49 -17.18 1.51 -7.68
N VAL A 50 -17.15 1.76 -6.37
CA VAL A 50 -18.10 2.65 -5.68
C VAL A 50 -18.09 4.05 -6.30
N PHE A 51 -16.92 4.57 -6.64
CA PHE A 51 -16.76 5.91 -7.22
C PHE A 51 -16.76 5.86 -8.75
N TYR A 52 -15.93 5.00 -9.33
CA TYR A 52 -15.75 4.89 -10.78
C TYR A 52 -17.04 4.54 -11.53
N LYS A 53 -17.85 3.62 -10.99
CA LYS A 53 -19.13 3.21 -11.59
C LYS A 53 -20.35 3.80 -10.87
N ASN A 54 -20.13 4.62 -9.84
CA ASN A 54 -21.20 5.09 -8.94
C ASN A 54 -22.05 3.93 -8.39
N ALA A 55 -21.42 2.77 -8.11
CA ALA A 55 -22.11 1.54 -7.75
C ALA A 55 -22.39 1.47 -6.23
N PHE A 56 -22.81 2.58 -5.62
CA PHE A 56 -23.11 2.63 -4.19
C PHE A 56 -24.59 2.36 -3.92
N GLY A 57 -24.89 1.19 -3.36
CA GLY A 57 -26.25 0.81 -2.98
C GLY A 57 -27.25 0.86 -4.15
N ARG A 58 -28.54 0.98 -3.83
CA ARG A 58 -29.61 1.09 -4.85
C ARG A 58 -29.82 2.51 -5.35
N THR A 59 -29.45 3.50 -4.54
CA THR A 59 -29.78 4.92 -4.78
C THR A 59 -28.59 5.74 -5.29
N GLY A 60 -27.37 5.21 -5.26
CA GLY A 60 -26.14 5.94 -5.57
C GLY A 60 -25.68 6.90 -4.46
N CYS A 61 -26.50 7.14 -3.42
CA CYS A 61 -26.14 7.98 -2.27
C CYS A 61 -25.22 7.23 -1.29
N PRO A 62 -24.11 7.83 -0.80
CA PRO A 62 -23.83 9.27 -0.82
C PRO A 62 -23.04 9.77 -2.04
N VAL A 63 -22.54 8.88 -2.90
CA VAL A 63 -21.63 9.22 -4.01
C VAL A 63 -22.27 10.15 -5.05
N SER A 64 -23.52 9.89 -5.43
CA SER A 64 -24.29 10.71 -6.37
C SER A 64 -25.53 11.35 -5.74
N CYS A 65 -25.48 11.64 -4.44
CA CYS A 65 -26.59 12.30 -3.77
C CYS A 65 -26.87 13.70 -4.36
N PRO A 66 -28.15 14.09 -4.52
CA PRO A 66 -28.51 15.40 -5.06
C PRO A 66 -28.07 16.56 -4.15
N PHE A 67 -27.81 16.30 -2.86
CA PHE A 67 -27.40 17.31 -1.88
C PHE A 67 -26.09 18.03 -2.23
N TYR A 68 -25.19 17.38 -2.97
CA TYR A 68 -23.94 18.03 -3.41
C TYR A 68 -24.17 19.01 -4.58
N GLY A 69 -25.31 18.91 -5.29
CA GLY A 69 -25.67 19.80 -6.40
C GLY A 69 -24.83 19.66 -7.67
N LYS A 70 -23.83 18.77 -7.69
CA LYS A 70 -22.93 18.53 -8.82
C LYS A 70 -22.77 17.05 -9.10
N LYS A 71 -22.62 16.70 -10.38
CA LYS A 71 -22.23 15.35 -10.80
C LYS A 71 -20.71 15.28 -10.90
N VAL A 72 -20.09 14.33 -10.21
CA VAL A 72 -18.65 14.06 -10.29
C VAL A 72 -18.43 12.84 -11.18
N ASP A 73 -17.55 12.96 -12.17
CA ASP A 73 -17.12 11.85 -13.00
C ASP A 73 -15.72 11.42 -12.59
N TYR A 74 -15.65 10.38 -11.75
CA TYR A 74 -14.39 9.89 -11.20
C TYR A 74 -13.47 9.26 -12.24
N SER A 75 -13.97 8.91 -13.44
CA SER A 75 -13.16 8.37 -14.53
C SER A 75 -12.16 9.37 -15.11
N LYS A 76 -12.40 10.67 -14.90
CA LYS A 76 -11.58 11.77 -15.43
C LYS A 76 -10.36 12.09 -14.57
N PHE A 77 -10.26 11.51 -13.38
CA PHE A 77 -9.14 11.78 -12.48
C PHE A 77 -7.95 10.91 -12.85
N HIS A 78 -6.79 11.55 -12.96
CA HIS A 78 -5.51 10.89 -13.14
C HIS A 78 -4.51 11.56 -12.19
N CYS A 79 -4.05 10.79 -11.21
CA CYS A 79 -3.10 11.26 -10.19
C CYS A 79 -1.80 10.45 -10.33
N PRO A 80 -0.84 10.87 -11.19
CA PRO A 80 0.34 10.08 -11.53
C PRO A 80 1.13 9.60 -10.31
N GLU A 81 1.31 10.47 -9.32
CA GLU A 81 2.04 10.16 -8.10
C GLU A 81 1.34 9.08 -7.26
N THR A 82 0.03 9.21 -7.05
CA THR A 82 -0.77 8.20 -6.34
C THR A 82 -0.71 6.86 -7.05
N GLU A 83 -0.84 6.88 -8.39
CA GLU A 83 -0.80 5.67 -9.20
C GLU A 83 0.58 4.99 -9.17
N ARG A 84 1.67 5.77 -9.27
CA ARG A 84 3.05 5.25 -9.20
C ARG A 84 3.33 4.63 -7.83
N ILE A 85 3.00 5.36 -6.76
CA ILE A 85 3.21 4.91 -5.38
C ILE A 85 2.45 3.61 -5.13
N TYR A 86 1.15 3.57 -5.47
CA TYR A 86 0.33 2.37 -5.27
C TYR A 86 0.80 1.19 -6.13
N LYS A 87 1.19 1.44 -7.39
CA LYS A 87 1.59 0.37 -8.32
C LYS A 87 2.93 -0.27 -7.96
N SER A 88 3.88 0.49 -7.42
CA SER A 88 5.27 0.02 -7.35
C SER A 88 6.08 0.40 -6.13
N GLU A 89 5.63 1.32 -5.26
CA GLU A 89 6.47 1.83 -4.17
C GLU A 89 5.94 1.45 -2.78
N VAL A 90 4.63 1.47 -2.55
CA VAL A 90 4.10 1.32 -1.18
C VAL A 90 4.19 -0.12 -0.69
N VAL A 91 4.85 -0.32 0.45
CA VAL A 91 4.80 -1.54 1.26
C VAL A 91 4.28 -1.16 2.65
N ALA A 92 3.22 -1.82 3.09
CA ALA A 92 2.55 -1.56 4.36
C ALA A 92 2.73 -2.74 5.31
N LEU A 93 3.23 -2.45 6.50
CA LEU A 93 3.36 -3.38 7.62
C LEU A 93 2.36 -2.99 8.71
N ALA A 94 1.64 -3.95 9.28
CA ALA A 94 0.73 -3.70 10.39
C ALA A 94 1.50 -3.15 11.61
N LYS A 95 0.91 -2.27 12.41
CA LYS A 95 1.59 -1.62 13.55
C LYS A 95 2.17 -2.57 14.62
N ASP A 96 1.73 -3.83 14.68
CA ASP A 96 1.92 -4.67 15.87
C ASP A 96 3.40 -4.99 16.15
N PHE A 97 4.24 -5.03 15.12
CA PHE A 97 5.68 -5.20 15.29
C PHE A 97 6.37 -3.98 15.94
N LEU A 98 5.70 -2.82 16.02
CA LEU A 98 6.24 -1.61 16.67
C LEU A 98 6.06 -1.61 18.19
N MET A 99 5.36 -2.62 18.76
CA MET A 99 5.11 -2.68 20.19
C MET A 99 6.38 -2.97 21.00
N GLU A 100 7.29 -3.78 20.45
CA GLU A 100 8.54 -4.17 21.09
C GLU A 100 9.72 -3.97 20.12
N ARG A 101 10.89 -3.64 20.65
CA ARG A 101 12.07 -3.34 19.82
C ARG A 101 12.54 -4.57 19.04
N GLU A 102 12.49 -5.72 19.69
CA GLU A 102 12.91 -7.02 19.17
C GLU A 102 12.10 -7.43 17.94
N ASN A 103 10.84 -7.02 17.86
CA ASN A 103 9.99 -7.29 16.69
C ASN A 103 10.44 -6.47 15.48
N VAL A 104 10.91 -5.24 15.69
CA VAL A 104 11.53 -4.42 14.64
C VAL A 104 12.81 -5.07 14.14
N ASP A 105 13.66 -5.53 15.07
CA ASP A 105 14.94 -6.15 14.74
C ASP A 105 14.74 -7.44 13.92
N LYS A 106 13.74 -8.28 14.25
CA LYS A 106 13.35 -9.45 13.44
C LYS A 106 12.95 -9.11 12.00
N ILE A 107 12.19 -8.02 11.80
CA ILE A 107 11.82 -7.58 10.45
C ILE A 107 13.06 -7.11 9.69
N LEU A 108 13.99 -6.42 10.36
CA LEU A 108 15.25 -6.00 9.75
C LEU A 108 16.11 -7.20 9.33
N GLU A 109 16.22 -8.22 10.18
CA GLU A 109 16.93 -9.47 9.86
C GLU A 109 16.38 -10.12 8.58
N VAL A 110 15.05 -10.19 8.45
CA VAL A 110 14.40 -10.70 7.23
C VAL A 110 14.72 -9.83 6.02
N ILE A 111 14.64 -8.50 6.13
CA ILE A 111 14.98 -7.58 5.04
C ILE A 111 16.44 -7.76 4.60
N TYR A 112 17.37 -7.92 5.56
CA TYR A 112 18.78 -8.19 5.25
C TYR A 112 18.98 -9.54 4.58
N LYS A 113 18.32 -10.60 5.07
CA LYS A 113 18.35 -11.92 4.44
C LYS A 113 17.87 -11.88 2.99
N ILE A 114 16.76 -11.20 2.71
CA ILE A 114 16.25 -11.01 1.34
C ILE A 114 17.26 -10.25 0.48
N ARG A 115 17.93 -9.25 1.06
CA ARG A 115 18.96 -8.47 0.37
C ARG A 115 20.18 -9.30 -0.01
N GLU A 116 20.66 -10.14 0.91
CA GLU A 116 21.80 -11.04 0.68
C GLU A 116 21.49 -12.10 -0.38
N ASN A 117 20.24 -12.57 -0.44
CA ASN A 117 19.78 -13.61 -1.35
C ASN A 117 18.99 -13.07 -2.55
N ILE A 118 19.19 -11.80 -2.91
CA ILE A 118 18.40 -11.12 -3.95
C ILE A 118 18.46 -11.80 -5.32
N GLY A 119 19.55 -12.55 -5.59
CA GLY A 119 19.72 -13.34 -6.81
C GLY A 119 18.66 -14.43 -6.99
N GLU A 120 18.11 -14.97 -5.89
CA GLU A 120 17.07 -16.01 -5.93
C GLU A 120 15.69 -15.48 -6.34
N LEU A 121 15.50 -14.16 -6.35
CA LEU A 121 14.23 -13.50 -6.69
C LEU A 121 14.15 -13.04 -8.16
N LYS A 122 15.20 -13.28 -8.95
CA LYS A 122 15.25 -12.87 -10.36
C LYS A 122 14.31 -13.72 -11.23
#